data_AF-A0A0B4JDB3-F1
#
_entry.id   AF-A0A0B4JDB3-F1
#
_cell.length_a   1.000
_cell.length_b   1.000
_cell.length_c   1.000
_cell.angle_alpha   90.00
_cell.angle_beta   90.00
_cell.angle_gamma   90.00
#
_symmetry.space_group_name_H-M   'P 1'
#
loop_
_entity.id
_entity.type
_entity.pdbx_description
1 polymer ?
#
loop_
_entity_poly.entity_id
_entity_poly.type
_entity_poly.pdbx_seq_one_letter_code
_entity_poly.pdbx_strand_id
1 'polypeptide(L)'
;QEDDFKLHLPLLVTRRKKTPGGSRKQSFDHLEVSFTRSNRGNNLLTIDGKPFTLNRRIKDVCYWECVKLRCKYIKCSARVVTKSNRISALSGLHNHP
;
A
#
# COMPACT_ATOMS: atom_id res chain seq x y z
N GLN A 1 1.43 -3.87 -33.01
CA GLN A 1 0.60 -2.67 -33.21
C GLN A 1 -0.31 -2.60 -31.99
N GLU A 2 0.07 -1.85 -30.96
CA GLU A 2 -0.19 -0.39 -30.84
C GLU A 2 -1.68 -0.09 -30.93
N ASP A 3 -2.28 0.23 -29.79
CA ASP A 3 -3.20 1.38 -29.70
C ASP A 3 -3.33 1.85 -28.24
N ASP A 4 -3.00 3.13 -28.04
CA ASP A 4 -3.37 4.00 -26.93
C ASP A 4 -4.86 4.31 -27.05
N PHE A 5 -5.68 4.16 -26.00
CA PHE A 5 -6.81 5.09 -25.83
C PHE A 5 -7.31 5.11 -24.39
N LYS A 6 -6.84 6.15 -23.70
CA LYS A 6 -7.46 6.92 -22.62
C LYS A 6 -8.99 6.70 -22.52
N LEU A 7 -9.41 5.73 -21.69
CA LEU A 7 -10.81 5.59 -21.32
C LEU A 7 -11.22 6.74 -20.40
N HIS A 8 -11.87 7.72 -21.01
CA HIS A 8 -12.66 8.77 -20.37
C HIS A 8 -13.86 8.10 -19.68
N LEU A 9 -13.64 7.48 -18.52
CA LEU A 9 -14.72 6.89 -17.75
C LEU A 9 -15.55 8.05 -17.15
N PRO A 10 -16.82 8.22 -17.52
CA PRO A 10 -17.66 9.22 -16.89
C PRO A 10 -17.72 8.87 -15.40
N LEU A 11 -17.46 9.88 -14.57
CA LEU A 11 -17.58 9.78 -13.12
C LEU A 11 -19.05 9.53 -12.76
N LEU A 12 -19.49 8.28 -12.89
CA LEU A 12 -20.56 7.76 -12.06
C LEU A 12 -20.05 7.82 -10.63
N VAL A 13 -20.25 8.98 -10.01
CA VAL A 13 -20.29 9.18 -8.57
C VAL A 13 -21.47 8.39 -8.01
N THR A 14 -21.48 7.07 -8.19
CA THR A 14 -22.28 6.20 -7.34
C THR A 14 -21.65 6.34 -5.97
N ARG A 15 -22.30 7.14 -5.11
CA ARG A 15 -22.05 7.15 -3.67
C ARG A 15 -21.89 5.70 -3.23
N ARG A 16 -20.65 5.28 -2.92
CA ARG A 16 -20.41 4.01 -2.26
C ARG A 16 -21.21 4.08 -0.96
N LYS A 17 -22.37 3.42 -0.93
CA LYS A 17 -23.12 3.18 0.29
C LYS A 17 -22.12 2.57 1.26
N LYS A 18 -21.86 3.26 2.38
CA LYS A 18 -21.13 2.69 3.51
C LYS A 18 -21.93 1.47 3.93
N THR A 19 -21.51 0.27 3.51
CA THR A 19 -22.04 -0.96 4.09
C THR A 19 -21.71 -0.92 5.58
N PRO A 20 -22.69 -0.97 6.49
CA PRO A 20 -22.43 -1.04 7.93
C PRO A 20 -21.99 -2.44 8.36
N GLY A 21 -21.28 -3.16 7.49
CA GLY A 21 -20.67 -4.45 7.81
C GLY A 21 -19.55 -4.19 8.81
N GLY A 22 -19.78 -4.61 10.05
CA GLY A 22 -18.95 -4.33 11.21
C GLY A 22 -17.46 -4.43 10.89
N SER A 23 -16.79 -3.29 10.96
CA SER A 23 -15.35 -3.20 10.85
C SER A 23 -14.72 -3.98 12.01
N ARG A 24 -14.45 -5.27 11.83
CA ARG A 24 -13.41 -5.93 12.63
C ARG A 24 -12.15 -5.12 12.38
N LYS A 25 -11.77 -4.26 13.33
CA LYS A 25 -10.49 -3.56 13.30
C LYS A 25 -9.43 -4.65 13.27
N GLN A 26 -8.79 -4.84 12.12
CA GLN A 26 -7.62 -5.71 12.03
C GLN A 26 -6.57 -5.10 12.95
N SER A 27 -6.19 -5.82 14.01
CA SER A 27 -5.07 -5.45 14.86
C SER A 27 -3.78 -5.90 14.16
N PHE A 28 -2.80 -5.02 14.13
CA PHE A 28 -1.49 -5.24 13.51
C PHE A 28 -0.37 -5.26 14.57
N ASP A 29 -0.74 -5.38 15.85
CA ASP A 29 0.18 -5.28 16.99
C ASP A 29 1.13 -6.49 17.10
N HIS A 30 0.80 -7.59 16.43
CA HIS A 30 1.62 -8.82 16.36
C HIS A 30 2.68 -8.78 15.25
N LEU A 31 2.69 -7.74 14.40
CA LEU A 31 3.61 -7.64 13.28
C LEU A 31 4.91 -6.96 13.70
N GLU A 32 6.03 -7.41 13.15
CA GLU A 32 7.32 -6.77 13.35
C GLU A 32 7.46 -5.57 12.41
N VAL A 33 7.25 -4.36 12.95
CA VAL A 33 7.21 -3.12 12.16
C VAL A 33 8.44 -2.24 12.44
N SER A 34 9.15 -1.85 11.39
CA SER A 34 10.28 -0.92 11.49
C SER A 34 10.24 0.15 10.40
N PHE A 35 10.45 1.41 10.80
CA PHE A 35 10.55 2.55 9.89
C PHE A 35 12.03 2.94 9.75
N THR A 36 12.56 2.90 8.54
CA THR A 36 13.98 3.20 8.27
C THR A 36 14.12 4.12 7.05
N ARG A 37 15.35 4.56 6.78
CA ARG A 37 15.70 5.27 5.54
C ARG A 37 16.79 4.49 4.82
N SER A 38 16.66 4.38 3.51
CA SER A 38 17.76 3.89 2.67
C SER A 38 18.94 4.87 2.67
N ASN A 39 20.13 4.40 2.29
CA ASN A 39 21.33 5.26 2.13
C ASN A 39 21.11 6.41 1.14
N ARG A 40 20.14 6.28 0.23
CA ARG A 40 19.75 7.31 -0.75
C ARG A 40 18.64 8.24 -0.24
N GLY A 41 18.23 8.12 1.02
CA GLY A 41 17.22 8.98 1.65
C GLY A 41 15.76 8.55 1.47
N ASN A 42 15.47 7.49 0.70
CA ASN A 42 14.09 6.98 0.56
C ASN A 42 13.55 6.43 1.90
N ASN A 43 12.30 6.73 2.22
CA ASN A 43 11.62 6.17 3.38
C ASN A 43 11.25 4.71 3.12
N LEU A 44 11.58 3.86 4.08
CA LEU A 44 11.31 2.44 4.07
C LEU A 44 10.45 2.07 5.28
N LEU A 45 9.55 1.12 5.05
CA LEU A 45 8.75 0.46 6.06
C LEU A 45 8.98 -1.04 5.90
N THR A 46 9.42 -1.71 6.94
CA THR A 46 9.57 -3.17 6.95
C THR A 46 8.50 -3.75 7.86
N ILE A 47 7.79 -4.76 7.37
CA ILE A 47 6.75 -5.50 8.11
C ILE A 47 7.06 -6.99 7.93
N ASP A 48 7.31 -7.71 9.03
CA ASP A 48 7.65 -9.16 9.00
C ASP A 48 8.75 -9.48 7.98
N GLY A 49 9.81 -8.67 7.98
CA GLY A 49 10.93 -8.78 7.05
C GLY A 49 10.63 -8.38 5.60
N LYS A 50 9.38 -8.00 5.25
CA LYS A 50 9.01 -7.52 3.91
C LYS A 50 9.20 -6.00 3.80
N PRO A 51 10.10 -5.51 2.93
CA PRO A 51 10.33 -4.08 2.77
C PRO A 51 9.30 -3.44 1.82
N PHE A 52 8.88 -2.25 2.20
CA PHE A 52 8.00 -1.35 1.48
C PHE A 52 8.66 0.02 1.32
N THR A 53 8.37 0.69 0.20
CA THR A 53 8.78 2.07 -0.08
C THR A 53 7.57 3.00 -0.01
N LEU A 54 7.80 4.23 0.45
CA LEU A 54 6.76 5.26 0.44
C LEU A 54 6.42 5.66 -0.99
N ASN A 55 5.19 5.41 -1.42
CA ASN A 55 4.67 5.85 -2.71
C ASN A 55 4.11 7.28 -2.64
N ARG A 56 3.33 7.57 -1.59
CA ARG A 56 2.65 8.86 -1.42
C ARG A 56 2.40 9.17 0.05
N ARG A 57 2.52 10.44 0.44
CA ARG A 57 2.09 10.96 1.74
C ARG A 57 1.02 12.03 1.53
N ILE A 58 -0.07 11.97 2.29
CA ILE A 58 -1.15 12.97 2.31
C ILE A 58 -1.47 13.27 3.77
N LYS A 59 -1.16 14.49 4.23
CA LYS A 59 -1.31 14.87 5.64
C LYS A 59 -0.61 13.84 6.55
N ASP A 60 -1.38 13.17 7.40
CA ASP A 60 -0.93 12.16 8.35
C ASP A 60 -0.99 10.72 7.80
N VAL A 61 -1.45 10.52 6.56
CA VAL A 61 -1.58 9.21 5.92
C VAL A 61 -0.43 8.96 4.96
N CYS A 62 0.21 7.80 5.08
CA CYS A 62 1.25 7.34 4.17
C CYS A 62 0.79 6.08 3.46
N TYR A 63 1.02 6.06 2.15
CA TYR A 63 0.74 4.94 1.26
C TYR A 63 2.06 4.31 0.87
N TRP A 64 2.21 3.04 1.23
CA TRP A 64 3.40 2.26 1.02
C TRP A 64 3.12 1.14 0.02
N GLU A 65 4.11 0.84 -0.81
CA GLU A 65 4.07 -0.25 -1.77
C GLU A 65 5.26 -1.17 -1.56
N CYS A 66 5.10 -2.47 -1.80
CA CYS A 66 6.22 -3.39 -1.72
C CYS A 66 7.31 -2.98 -2.71
N VAL A 67 8.58 -3.07 -2.32
CA VAL A 67 9.71 -2.76 -3.22
C VAL A 67 9.71 -3.61 -4.51
N LYS A 68 9.11 -4.80 -4.44
CA LYS A 68 8.99 -5.71 -5.58
C LYS A 68 7.76 -5.42 -6.46
N LEU A 69 6.98 -4.38 -6.19
CA LEU A 69 5.84 -4.00 -7.04
C LEU A 69 6.30 -3.65 -8.46
N ARG A 70 7.41 -2.90 -8.56
CA ARG A 70 7.97 -2.44 -9.83
C ARG A 70 9.07 -3.34 -10.38
N CYS A 71 9.34 -4.49 -9.76
CA CYS A 71 10.37 -5.42 -10.24
C CYS A 71 9.98 -5.99 -11.62
N LYS A 72 10.98 -6.34 -12.46
CA LYS A 72 10.74 -6.84 -13.83
C LYS A 72 10.11 -8.24 -13.83
N TYR A 73 10.59 -9.12 -12.95
CA TYR A 73 10.21 -10.54 -12.93
C TYR A 73 9.18 -10.88 -11.86
N ILE A 74 9.05 -10.05 -10.83
CA ILE A 74 8.10 -10.21 -9.74
C ILE A 74 7.21 -8.96 -9.73
N LYS A 75 5.89 -9.14 -9.69
CA LYS A 75 4.93 -8.05 -9.55
C LYS A 75 4.16 -8.24 -8.25
N CYS A 76 4.74 -7.74 -7.16
CA CYS A 76 4.09 -7.84 -5.85
C CYS A 76 2.96 -6.82 -5.72
N SER A 77 1.77 -7.27 -5.33
CA SER A 77 0.60 -6.41 -5.16
C SER A 77 0.46 -5.82 -3.76
N ALA A 78 1.32 -6.24 -2.82
CA ALA A 78 1.25 -5.86 -1.42
C ALA A 78 1.44 -4.35 -1.22
N ARG A 79 0.53 -3.77 -0.44
CA ARG A 79 0.44 -2.33 -0.13
C ARG A 79 0.01 -2.15 1.32
N VAL A 80 0.51 -1.08 1.92
CA VAL A 80 0.24 -0.73 3.33
C VAL A 80 -0.18 0.72 3.42
N VAL A 81 -1.12 0.98 4.32
CA VAL A 81 -1.48 2.34 4.72
C VAL A 81 -1.09 2.51 6.17
N THR A 82 -0.30 3.54 6.46
CA THR A 82 -0.03 3.95 7.84
C THR A 82 -0.66 5.31 8.12
N LYS A 83 -1.18 5.49 9.32
CA LYS A 83 -1.71 6.75 9.83
C LYS A 83 -1.09 7.00 11.21
N SER A 84 -0.59 8.21 11.46
CA SER A 84 0.09 8.56 12.71
C SER A 84 1.18 7.55 13.10
N ASN A 85 1.98 7.11 12.11
CA ASN A 85 3.02 6.07 12.24
C ASN A 85 2.54 4.67 12.73
N ARG A 86 1.24 4.37 12.64
CA ARG A 86 0.67 3.04 12.92
C ARG A 86 0.09 2.43 11.64
N ILE A 87 0.17 1.11 11.50
CA ILE A 87 -0.49 0.41 10.39
C ILE A 87 -2.00 0.55 10.55
N SER A 88 -2.66 1.06 9.51
CA SER A 88 -4.12 1.20 9.47
C SER A 88 -4.76 0.20 8.52
N ALA A 89 -4.05 -0.26 7.50
CA ALA A 89 -4.52 -1.28 6.57
C ALA A 89 -3.34 -1.99 5.90
N LEU A 90 -3.51 -3.30 5.68
CA LEU A 90 -2.69 -4.12 4.81
C LEU A 90 -3.58 -4.62 3.65
N SER A 91 -3.02 -4.68 2.46
CA SER A 91 -3.74 -5.13 1.26
C SER A 91 -2.80 -5.78 0.27
N GLY A 92 -3.32 -6.71 -0.53
CA GLY A 92 -2.51 -7.53 -1.43
C GLY A 92 -1.73 -8.61 -0.69
N LEU A 93 -1.22 -9.58 -1.46
CA LEU A 93 -0.44 -10.69 -0.95
C LEU A 93 0.96 -10.62 -1.54
N HIS A 94 1.95 -10.95 -0.71
CA HIS A 94 3.31 -11.17 -1.19
C HIS A 94 3.37 -12.48 -1.97
N ASN A 95 3.89 -12.41 -3.18
CA ASN A 95 4.18 -13.57 -4.04
C ASN A 95 5.68 -13.86 -4.12
N HIS A 96 6.43 -13.48 -3.08
CA HIS A 96 7.88 -13.62 -3.01
C HIS A 96 8.35 -13.78 -1.55
N PRO A 97 9.52 -14.42 -1.34
CA PRO A 97 10.20 -14.43 -0.05
C PRO A 97 10.68 -13.04 0.37
#